data_AF-A0A914T7D8-F1
#
_entry.id   AF-A0A914T7D8-F1
#
_cell.length_a   1.000
_cell.length_b   1.000
_cell.length_c   1.000
_cell.angle_alpha   90.00
_cell.angle_beta   90.00
_cell.angle_gamma   90.00
#
_symmetry.space_group_name_H-M   'P 1'
#
loop_
_entity.id
_entity.type
_entity.pdbx_description
1 polymer ?
#
loop_
_entity_poly.entity_id
_entity_poly.type
_entity_poly.pdbx_seq_one_letter_code
_entity_poly.pdbx_strand_id
1 'polypeptide(L)'
;MSNTIIALLGQFEQQYSVSTAEITAKIGQLSTVTPPERSDAIKDVRRMLNDVNDLLEQMDLSVRELESGSADRSKYELRVKSYGNDKKALDAELEKAIARLRANTERSELLGDENATLQEDQLIANTERLERTSRKVRDAYRTAVETERIASDVLDDLGRQRETIGRARERLREGDADITRSNQLATNMIHRVIQNRLILLIVFVVLMIFLIVFIYRSV
;
A
#
# COMPACT_ATOMS: atom_id res chain seq x y z
N MET A 1 -0.96 3.25 -25.83
CA MET A 1 -1.64 3.58 -24.55
C MET A 1 -0.97 2.90 -23.36
N SER A 2 -0.63 1.60 -23.40
CA SER A 2 0.10 0.95 -22.29
C SER A 2 1.47 1.62 -21.96
N ASN A 3 2.30 1.91 -22.96
CA ASN A 3 3.63 2.54 -22.73
C ASN A 3 3.57 3.95 -22.10
N THR A 4 2.52 4.72 -22.35
CA THR A 4 2.35 6.05 -21.75
C THR A 4 1.94 5.97 -20.28
N ILE A 5 1.13 4.96 -19.91
CA ILE A 5 0.75 4.71 -18.50
C ILE A 5 1.97 4.20 -17.71
N ILE A 6 2.79 3.35 -18.30
CA ILE A 6 4.04 2.86 -17.68
C ILE A 6 5.01 4.02 -17.41
N ALA A 7 5.14 4.97 -18.34
CA ALA A 7 5.97 6.15 -18.15
C ALA A 7 5.42 7.07 -17.02
N LEU A 8 4.11 7.24 -16.94
CA LEU A 8 3.44 8.01 -15.88
C LEU A 8 3.64 7.35 -14.50
N LEU A 9 3.49 6.02 -14.42
CA LEU A 9 3.76 5.25 -13.20
C LEU A 9 5.22 5.38 -12.75
N GLY A 10 6.16 5.44 -13.69
CA GLY A 10 7.57 5.73 -13.38
C GLY A 10 7.79 7.13 -12.79
N GLN A 11 7.07 8.14 -13.27
CA GLN A 11 7.10 9.49 -12.68
C GLN A 11 6.52 9.50 -11.27
N PHE A 12 5.42 8.78 -11.04
CA PHE A 12 4.84 8.64 -9.70
C PHE A 12 5.77 7.92 -8.73
N GLU A 13 6.49 6.88 -9.17
CA GLU A 13 7.52 6.22 -8.35
C GLU A 13 8.64 7.20 -7.94
N GLN A 14 9.10 8.04 -8.88
CA GLN A 14 10.10 9.06 -8.59
C GLN A 14 9.58 10.10 -7.58
N GLN A 15 8.36 10.59 -7.80
CA GLN A 15 7.73 11.56 -6.90
C GLN A 15 7.51 10.97 -5.50
N TYR A 16 7.06 9.71 -5.40
CA TYR A 16 6.92 8.99 -4.13
C TYR A 16 8.27 8.90 -3.40
N SER A 17 9.35 8.56 -4.10
CA SER A 17 10.69 8.47 -3.49
C SER A 17 11.19 9.81 -2.96
N VAL A 18 10.88 10.92 -3.63
CA VAL A 18 11.28 12.26 -3.19
C VAL A 18 10.46 12.66 -1.97
N SER A 19 9.13 12.52 -2.03
CA SER A 19 8.25 12.89 -0.92
C SER A 19 8.49 12.07 0.34
N THR A 20 8.76 10.77 0.22
CA THR A 20 9.10 9.92 1.38
C THR A 20 10.42 10.33 2.02
N ALA A 21 11.45 10.64 1.23
CA ALA A 21 12.73 11.15 1.76
C ALA A 21 12.56 12.50 2.49
N GLU A 22 11.76 13.42 1.93
CA GLU A 22 11.43 14.69 2.57
C GLU A 22 10.65 14.52 3.88
N ILE A 23 9.67 13.60 3.90
CA ILE A 23 8.91 13.25 5.11
C ILE A 23 9.84 12.70 6.18
N THR A 24 10.68 11.71 5.87
CA THR A 24 11.63 11.14 6.84
C THR A 24 12.60 12.20 7.36
N ALA A 25 13.12 13.08 6.50
CA ALA A 25 13.99 14.17 6.92
C ALA A 25 13.28 15.15 7.87
N LYS A 26 12.03 15.54 7.58
CA LYS A 26 11.24 16.42 8.45
C LYS A 26 10.83 15.74 9.77
N ILE A 27 10.55 14.43 9.76
CA ILE A 27 10.33 13.62 10.99
C ILE A 27 11.59 13.62 11.86
N GLY A 28 12.78 13.54 11.26
CA GLY A 28 14.04 13.68 12.00
C GLY A 28 14.22 15.08 12.61
N GLN A 29 13.94 16.11 11.83
CA GLN A 29 14.07 17.52 12.25
C GLN A 29 13.04 17.93 13.31
N LEU A 30 11.89 17.24 13.42
CA LEU A 30 10.88 17.50 14.45
C LEU A 30 11.44 17.44 15.88
N SER A 31 12.51 16.65 16.10
CA SER A 31 13.20 16.56 17.39
C SER A 31 14.04 17.79 17.74
N THR A 32 14.48 18.56 16.74
CA THR A 32 15.39 19.72 16.90
C THR A 32 14.69 21.08 16.82
N VAL A 33 13.44 21.12 16.33
CA VAL A 33 12.69 22.36 16.12
C VAL A 33 12.17 22.96 17.44
N THR A 34 11.99 24.27 17.49
CA THR A 34 11.52 25.05 18.65
C THR A 34 10.02 24.77 18.94
N PRO A 35 9.54 24.75 20.21
CA PRO A 35 8.14 24.40 20.56
C PRO A 35 7.02 25.06 19.73
N PRO A 36 7.05 26.36 19.37
CA PRO A 36 6.00 26.96 18.54
C PRO A 36 6.02 26.46 17.09
N GLU A 37 7.21 26.26 16.52
CA GLU A 37 7.39 25.79 15.15
C GLU A 37 7.17 24.27 15.01
N ARG A 38 7.24 23.51 16.11
CA ARG A 38 6.96 22.05 16.12
C ARG A 38 5.54 21.74 15.70
N SER A 39 4.55 22.50 16.18
CA SER A 39 3.14 22.26 15.86
C SER A 39 2.88 22.43 14.36
N ASP A 40 3.48 23.46 13.76
CA ASP A 40 3.36 23.73 12.34
C ASP A 40 4.18 22.73 11.51
N ALA A 41 5.36 22.34 11.96
CA ALA A 41 6.13 21.26 11.33
C ALA A 41 5.39 19.91 11.35
N ILE A 42 4.66 19.58 12.43
CA ILE A 42 3.81 18.37 12.50
C ILE A 42 2.68 18.46 11.48
N LYS A 43 2.00 19.61 11.38
CA LYS A 43 0.93 19.81 10.40
C LYS A 43 1.45 19.69 8.97
N ASP A 44 2.63 20.25 8.69
CA ASP A 44 3.29 20.12 7.39
C ASP A 44 3.59 18.66 7.06
N VAL A 45 4.15 17.89 8.01
CA VAL A 45 4.43 16.46 7.81
C VAL A 45 3.15 15.67 7.56
N ARG A 46 2.08 15.96 8.31
CA ARG A 46 0.75 15.36 8.06
C ARG A 46 0.19 15.72 6.69
N ARG A 47 0.40 16.96 6.22
CA ARG A 47 -0.01 17.38 4.88
C ARG A 47 0.75 16.59 3.81
N MET A 48 2.09 16.49 3.90
CA MET A 48 2.86 15.71 2.93
C MET A 48 2.49 14.21 2.96
N LEU A 49 2.16 13.65 4.13
CA LEU A 49 1.66 12.27 4.23
C LEU A 49 0.30 12.08 3.54
N ASN A 50 -0.57 13.10 3.56
CA ASN A 50 -1.81 13.11 2.78
C ASN A 50 -1.52 13.24 1.29
N ASP A 51 -0.61 14.12 0.88
CA ASP A 51 -0.22 14.28 -0.54
C ASP A 51 0.36 12.96 -1.10
N VAL A 52 1.12 12.21 -0.29
CA VAL A 52 1.60 10.86 -0.65
C VAL A 52 0.44 9.86 -0.75
N ASN A 53 -0.58 9.97 0.10
CA ASN A 53 -1.77 9.12 0.01
C ASN A 53 -2.55 9.36 -1.28
N ASP A 54 -2.73 10.63 -1.66
CA ASP A 54 -3.38 11.02 -2.92
C ASP A 54 -2.58 10.53 -4.13
N LEU A 55 -1.25 10.57 -4.05
CA LEU A 55 -0.37 10.02 -5.08
C LEU A 55 -0.51 8.50 -5.21
N LEU A 56 -0.60 7.77 -4.09
CA LEU A 56 -0.84 6.33 -4.11
C LEU A 56 -2.20 5.96 -4.68
N GLU A 57 -3.24 6.76 -4.43
CA GLU A 57 -4.56 6.58 -5.02
C GLU A 57 -4.52 6.80 -6.54
N GLN A 58 -3.82 7.84 -7.02
CA GLN A 58 -3.61 8.08 -8.45
C GLN A 58 -2.80 6.96 -9.13
N MET A 59 -1.81 6.41 -8.43
CA MET A 59 -1.09 5.22 -8.90
C MET A 59 -2.01 4.01 -9.00
N ASP A 60 -2.86 3.73 -8.00
CA ASP A 60 -3.81 2.60 -8.04
C ASP A 60 -4.80 2.74 -9.21
N LEU A 61 -5.33 3.94 -9.45
CA LEU A 61 -6.20 4.24 -10.59
C LEU A 61 -5.48 4.00 -11.92
N SER A 62 -4.23 4.46 -12.05
CA SER A 62 -3.42 4.28 -13.26
C SER A 62 -3.06 2.81 -13.50
N VAL A 63 -2.80 2.04 -12.43
CA VAL A 63 -2.57 0.59 -12.52
C VAL A 63 -3.84 -0.14 -12.93
N ARG A 64 -5.02 0.33 -12.51
CA ARG A 64 -6.31 -0.25 -12.92
C ARG A 64 -6.61 -0.07 -14.40
N GLU A 65 -6.10 1.00 -15.02
CA GLU A 65 -6.20 1.24 -16.48
C GLU A 65 -5.33 0.29 -17.31
N LEU A 66 -4.35 -0.41 -16.70
CA LEU A 66 -3.56 -1.42 -17.40
C LEU A 66 -4.38 -2.69 -17.67
N GLU A 67 -4.13 -3.32 -18.83
CA GLU A 67 -4.82 -4.54 -19.27
C GLU A 67 -4.82 -5.62 -18.18
N SER A 68 -6.02 -6.14 -17.91
CA SER A 68 -6.27 -7.21 -16.94
C SER A 68 -5.50 -8.47 -17.32
N GLY A 69 -4.51 -8.84 -16.51
CA GLY A 69 -3.66 -10.03 -16.72
C GLY A 69 -2.25 -9.76 -17.24
N SER A 70 -1.88 -8.49 -17.47
CA SER A 70 -0.50 -8.13 -17.84
C SER A 70 0.48 -8.29 -16.65
N ALA A 71 1.70 -8.77 -16.92
CA ALA A 71 2.75 -8.91 -15.90
C ALA A 71 3.12 -7.56 -15.26
N ASP A 72 3.02 -6.46 -16.03
CA ASP A 72 3.27 -5.11 -15.56
C ASP A 72 2.23 -4.65 -14.53
N ARG A 73 0.94 -4.96 -14.74
CA ARG A 73 -0.10 -4.67 -13.75
C ARG A 73 0.22 -5.33 -12.42
N SER A 74 0.52 -6.63 -12.41
CA SER A 74 0.86 -7.37 -11.17
C SER A 74 2.09 -6.79 -10.46
N LYS A 75 3.09 -6.34 -11.23
CA LYS A 75 4.29 -5.68 -10.69
C LYS A 75 3.95 -4.35 -10.01
N TYR A 76 3.19 -3.48 -10.66
CA TYR A 76 2.83 -2.17 -10.10
C TYR A 76 1.82 -2.30 -8.95
N GLU A 77 0.89 -3.25 -9.00
CA GLU A 77 -0.06 -3.53 -7.91
C GLU A 77 0.67 -3.98 -6.63
N LEU A 78 1.73 -4.79 -6.76
CA LEU A 78 2.60 -5.16 -5.64
C LEU A 78 3.38 -3.95 -5.10
N ARG A 79 3.88 -3.08 -5.98
CA ARG A 79 4.61 -1.86 -5.58
C ARG A 79 3.72 -0.87 -4.85
N VAL A 80 2.53 -0.57 -5.36
CA VAL A 80 1.55 0.32 -4.71
C VAL A 80 1.19 -0.22 -3.31
N LYS A 81 1.02 -1.54 -3.17
CA LYS A 81 0.81 -2.19 -1.86
C LYS A 81 2.00 -2.02 -0.92
N SER A 82 3.23 -2.18 -1.42
CA SER A 82 4.45 -1.97 -0.64
C SER A 82 4.54 -0.52 -0.15
N TYR A 83 4.32 0.44 -1.04
CA TYR A 83 4.33 1.86 -0.71
C TYR A 83 3.24 2.26 0.29
N GLY A 84 2.08 1.60 0.25
CA GLY A 84 1.04 1.75 1.27
C GLY A 84 1.47 1.25 2.66
N ASN A 85 2.24 0.17 2.73
CA ASN A 85 2.81 -0.31 4.01
C ASN A 85 3.90 0.63 4.53
N ASP A 86 4.77 1.13 3.65
CA ASP A 86 5.80 2.10 4.01
C ASP A 86 5.19 3.42 4.53
N LYS A 87 4.09 3.88 3.91
CA LYS A 87 3.32 5.04 4.39
C LYS A 87 2.77 4.83 5.81
N LYS A 88 2.24 3.64 6.11
CA LYS A 88 1.79 3.29 7.48
C LYS A 88 2.93 3.27 8.48
N ALA A 89 4.12 2.83 8.06
CA ALA A 89 5.31 2.88 8.90
C ALA A 89 5.72 4.34 9.20
N LEU A 90 5.69 5.22 8.19
CA LEU A 90 5.95 6.65 8.36
C LEU A 90 4.93 7.35 9.27
N ASP A 91 3.64 7.03 9.15
CA ASP A 91 2.60 7.51 10.07
C ASP A 91 2.91 7.11 11.52
N ALA A 92 3.31 5.86 11.75
CA ALA A 92 3.67 5.36 13.08
C ALA A 92 4.95 6.00 13.63
N GLU A 93 5.92 6.32 12.77
CA GLU A 93 7.12 7.06 13.16
C GLU A 93 6.80 8.50 13.55
N LEU A 94 5.93 9.19 12.81
CA LEU A 94 5.47 10.52 13.16
C LEU A 94 4.77 10.53 14.52
N GLU A 95 3.84 9.61 14.77
CA GLU A 95 3.14 9.54 16.07
C GLU A 95 4.10 9.22 17.22
N LYS A 96 5.09 8.35 17.01
CA LYS A 96 6.17 8.11 18.00
C LYS A 96 7.00 9.36 18.25
N ALA A 97 7.33 10.13 17.21
CA ALA A 97 8.06 11.38 17.35
C ALA A 97 7.26 12.43 18.14
N ILE A 98 5.96 12.56 17.86
CA ILE A 98 5.05 13.44 18.60
C ILE A 98 4.95 13.03 20.08
N ALA A 99 4.81 11.73 20.36
CA ALA A 99 4.74 11.22 21.72
C ALA A 99 6.02 11.49 22.53
N ARG A 100 7.20 11.30 21.92
CA ARG A 100 8.50 11.65 22.53
C ARG A 100 8.61 13.14 22.83
N LEU A 101 8.14 13.98 21.91
CA LEU A 101 8.15 15.43 22.08
C LEU A 101 7.24 15.89 23.22
N ARG A 102 6.03 15.32 23.34
CA ARG A 102 5.10 15.62 24.45
C ARG A 102 5.68 15.24 25.80
N ALA A 103 6.24 14.03 25.91
CA ALA A 103 6.88 13.56 27.14
C ALA A 103 8.05 14.46 27.59
N ASN A 104 8.79 15.04 26.63
CA ASN A 104 9.90 15.95 26.94
C ASN A 104 9.43 17.33 27.42
N THR A 105 8.33 17.85 26.86
CA THR A 105 7.73 19.12 27.30
C THR A 105 7.15 19.01 28.71
N GLU A 106 6.41 17.95 29.01
CA GLU A 106 5.83 17.72 30.35
C GLU A 106 6.93 17.57 31.43
N ARG A 107 8.04 16.91 31.09
CA ARG A 107 9.19 16.78 31.99
C ARG A 107 9.91 18.12 32.21
N SER A 108 9.92 19.01 31.22
CA SER A 108 10.53 20.33 31.33
C SER A 108 9.67 21.32 32.13
N GLU A 109 8.33 21.21 32.05
CA GLU A 109 7.41 22.01 32.87
C GLU A 109 7.46 21.60 34.36
N LEU A 110 7.68 20.31 34.65
CA LEU A 110 7.82 19.81 36.02
C LEU A 110 9.17 20.15 36.70
N LEU A 111 10.16 20.61 35.93
CA LEU A 111 11.49 20.99 36.44
C LEU A 111 11.73 22.51 36.41
N GLY A 112 10.77 23.30 35.95
CA GLY A 112 10.88 24.76 35.82
C GLY A 112 10.31 25.57 36.99
N ASP A 113 9.79 24.93 38.04
CA ASP A 113 9.06 25.60 39.14
C ASP A 113 9.76 25.42 40.50
N GLU A 114 11.10 25.48 40.52
CA GLU A 114 11.89 25.70 41.73
C GLU A 114 12.57 27.06 41.63
N ASN A 115 11.81 28.17 41.66
CA ASN A 115 12.25 29.39 42.31
C ASN A 115 11.17 30.49 42.33
N ALA A 116 11.04 31.06 43.53
CA ALA A 116 10.46 32.36 43.84
C ALA A 116 8.92 32.44 43.97
N THR A 117 8.49 32.36 45.25
CA THR A 117 7.58 33.30 45.92
C THR A 117 6.25 33.61 45.24
N LEU A 118 5.12 33.23 45.87
CA LEU A 118 3.85 34.00 45.94
C LEU A 118 2.74 33.13 46.54
N GLN A 119 2.76 32.97 47.86
CA GLN A 119 1.89 32.04 48.58
C GLN A 119 0.43 32.53 48.76
N GLU A 120 0.09 33.73 48.27
CA GLU A 120 -1.27 34.30 48.32
C GLU A 120 -1.97 34.29 46.94
N ASP A 121 -1.26 34.53 45.83
CA ASP A 121 -1.79 34.37 44.47
C ASP A 121 -1.93 32.89 44.05
N GLN A 122 -1.21 32.00 44.73
CA GLN A 122 -1.17 30.57 44.47
C GLN A 122 -2.50 29.83 44.66
N LEU A 123 -3.46 30.36 45.44
CA LEU A 123 -4.76 29.71 45.67
C LEU A 123 -5.79 30.06 44.59
N ILE A 124 -5.81 31.31 44.11
CA ILE A 124 -6.65 31.73 42.97
C ILE A 124 -6.08 31.14 41.67
N ALA A 125 -4.76 31.18 41.50
CA ALA A 125 -4.08 30.54 40.37
C ALA A 125 -4.18 29.01 40.41
N ASN A 126 -4.19 28.36 41.60
CA ASN A 126 -4.48 26.93 41.69
C ASN A 126 -5.89 26.61 41.24
N THR A 127 -6.88 27.43 41.61
CA THR A 127 -8.28 27.17 41.25
C THR A 127 -8.49 27.33 39.75
N GLU A 128 -7.91 28.37 39.13
CA GLU A 128 -7.95 28.56 37.68
C GLU A 128 -7.15 27.48 36.91
N ARG A 129 -5.99 27.07 37.44
CA ARG A 129 -5.22 25.94 36.90
C ARG A 129 -5.99 24.63 37.03
N LEU A 130 -6.66 24.37 38.16
CA LEU A 130 -7.45 23.17 38.39
C LEU A 130 -8.64 23.12 37.43
N GLU A 131 -9.30 24.25 37.18
CA GLU A 131 -10.41 24.32 36.24
C GLU A 131 -9.93 24.12 34.78
N ARG A 132 -8.78 24.70 34.39
CA ARG A 132 -8.16 24.43 33.08
C ARG A 132 -7.72 22.98 32.95
N THR A 133 -7.07 22.41 33.96
CA THR A 133 -6.62 21.02 33.95
C THR A 133 -7.81 20.07 33.94
N SER A 134 -8.88 20.37 34.66
CA SER A 134 -10.14 19.62 34.62
C SER A 134 -10.77 19.64 33.23
N ARG A 135 -10.82 20.81 32.56
CA ARG A 135 -11.26 20.92 31.17
C ARG A 135 -10.36 20.13 30.21
N LYS A 136 -9.03 20.26 30.34
CA LYS A 136 -8.06 19.53 29.52
C LYS A 136 -8.14 18.01 29.72
N VAL A 137 -8.34 17.54 30.95
CA VAL A 137 -8.52 16.11 31.27
C VAL A 137 -9.83 15.61 30.67
N ARG A 138 -10.90 16.41 30.75
CA ARG A 138 -12.20 16.04 30.17
C ARG A 138 -12.15 15.98 28.64
N ASP A 139 -11.46 16.93 28.01
CA ASP A 139 -11.21 16.90 26.56
C ASP A 139 -10.28 15.75 26.16
N ALA A 140 -9.19 15.52 26.90
CA ALA A 140 -8.30 14.39 26.65
C ALA A 140 -9.01 13.04 26.81
N TYR A 141 -9.88 12.91 27.82
CA TYR A 141 -10.73 11.73 27.99
C TYR A 141 -11.68 11.55 26.82
N ARG A 142 -12.34 12.62 26.37
CA ARG A 142 -13.22 12.58 25.19
C ARG A 142 -12.47 12.16 23.93
N THR A 143 -11.29 12.75 23.67
CA THR A 143 -10.45 12.41 22.52
C THR A 143 -9.93 10.97 22.62
N ALA A 144 -9.57 10.49 23.82
CA ALA A 144 -9.14 9.12 24.02
C ALA A 144 -10.26 8.12 23.71
N VAL A 145 -11.50 8.38 24.17
CA VAL A 145 -12.67 7.55 23.88
C VAL A 145 -13.01 7.57 22.38
N GLU A 146 -12.93 8.73 21.73
CA GLU A 146 -13.14 8.84 20.28
C GLU A 146 -12.07 8.07 19.50
N THR A 147 -10.82 8.12 19.96
CA THR A 147 -9.70 7.36 19.38
C THR A 147 -9.87 5.85 19.59
N GLU A 148 -10.35 5.42 20.77
CA GLU A 148 -10.66 4.02 21.06
C GLU A 148 -11.76 3.49 20.14
N ARG A 149 -12.80 4.29 19.90
CA ARG A 149 -13.87 3.93 18.96
C ARG A 149 -13.34 3.77 17.53
N ILE A 150 -12.53 4.72 17.05
CA ILE A 150 -11.89 4.64 15.73
C ILE A 150 -10.97 3.42 15.64
N ALA A 151 -10.19 3.14 16.68
CA ALA A 151 -9.31 1.97 16.73
C ALA A 151 -10.12 0.66 16.68
N SER A 152 -11.24 0.58 17.38
CA SER A 152 -12.16 -0.57 17.30
C SER A 152 -12.73 -0.75 15.90
N ASP A 153 -13.17 0.32 15.24
CA ASP A 153 -13.68 0.25 13.86
C ASP A 153 -12.59 -0.21 12.88
N VAL A 154 -11.36 0.26 13.05
CA VAL A 154 -10.20 -0.18 12.25
C VAL A 154 -9.88 -1.66 12.48
N LEU A 155 -9.98 -2.14 13.73
CA LEU A 155 -9.77 -3.57 14.04
C LEU A 155 -10.86 -4.45 13.41
N ASP A 156 -12.12 -4.00 13.38
CA ASP A 156 -13.21 -4.72 12.71
C ASP A 156 -12.98 -4.77 11.19
N ASP A 157 -12.58 -3.66 10.58
CA ASP A 157 -12.29 -3.61 9.14
C ASP A 157 -11.10 -4.50 8.75
N LEU A 158 -10.02 -4.50 9.56
CA LEU A 158 -8.90 -5.43 9.37
C LEU A 158 -9.33 -6.89 9.48
N GLY A 159 -10.27 -7.21 10.38
CA GLY A 159 -10.88 -8.53 10.48
C GLY A 159 -11.62 -8.94 9.20
N ARG A 160 -12.46 -8.05 8.66
CA ARG A 160 -13.19 -8.27 7.39
C ARG A 160 -12.26 -8.37 6.19
N GLN A 161 -11.19 -7.58 6.15
CA GLN A 161 -10.16 -7.66 5.11
C GLN A 161 -9.41 -8.99 5.17
N ARG A 162 -9.06 -9.49 6.37
CA ARG A 162 -8.44 -10.81 6.54
C ARG A 162 -9.33 -11.93 5.99
N GLU A 163 -10.63 -11.86 6.24
CA GLU A 163 -11.59 -12.82 5.71
C GLU A 163 -11.67 -12.75 4.17
N THR A 164 -11.68 -11.54 3.61
CA THR A 164 -11.70 -11.31 2.15
C THR A 164 -10.44 -11.84 1.47
N ILE A 165 -9.26 -11.61 2.06
CA ILE A 165 -7.99 -12.17 1.59
C ILE A 165 -8.02 -13.69 1.68
N GLY A 166 -8.58 -14.26 2.76
CA GLY A 166 -8.75 -15.70 2.92
C GLY A 166 -9.58 -16.31 1.80
N ARG A 167 -10.75 -15.73 1.49
CA ARG A 167 -11.61 -16.18 0.39
C ARG A 167 -10.96 -16.02 -0.98
N ALA A 168 -10.26 -14.93 -1.22
CA ALA A 168 -9.52 -14.73 -2.47
C ALA A 168 -8.40 -15.77 -2.64
N ARG A 169 -7.71 -16.12 -1.55
CA ARG A 169 -6.64 -17.13 -1.55
C ARG A 169 -7.18 -18.54 -1.79
N GLU A 170 -8.34 -18.89 -1.25
CA GLU A 170 -8.99 -20.18 -1.53
C GLU A 170 -9.42 -20.26 -3.00
N ARG A 171 -10.04 -19.20 -3.55
CA ARG A 171 -10.40 -19.14 -4.98
C ARG A 171 -9.20 -19.23 -5.92
N LEU A 172 -8.07 -18.62 -5.54
CA LEU A 172 -6.82 -18.76 -6.31
C LEU A 172 -6.29 -20.20 -6.26
N ARG A 173 -6.37 -20.86 -5.10
CA ARG A 173 -5.95 -22.26 -4.94
C ARG A 173 -6.85 -23.22 -5.73
N GLU A 174 -8.15 -22.98 -5.76
CA GLU A 174 -9.10 -23.73 -6.60
C GLU A 174 -8.86 -23.46 -8.09
N GLY A 175 -8.61 -22.20 -8.48
CA GLY A 175 -8.29 -21.83 -9.86
C GLY A 175 -6.99 -22.46 -10.38
N ASP A 176 -5.95 -22.58 -9.56
CA ASP A 176 -4.70 -23.27 -9.92
C ASP A 176 -4.91 -24.78 -10.16
N ALA A 177 -5.82 -25.41 -9.40
CA ALA A 177 -6.17 -26.81 -9.59
C ALA A 177 -6.92 -27.02 -10.93
N ASP A 178 -7.81 -26.11 -11.31
CA ASP A 178 -8.56 -26.16 -12.56
C ASP A 178 -7.69 -25.80 -13.79
N ILE A 179 -6.72 -24.89 -13.64
CA ILE A 179 -5.70 -24.60 -14.66
C ILE A 179 -4.81 -25.82 -14.92
N THR A 180 -4.43 -26.56 -13.88
CA THR A 180 -3.60 -27.75 -14.03
C THR A 180 -4.34 -28.87 -14.78
N ARG A 181 -5.64 -29.06 -14.52
CA ARG A 181 -6.47 -30.02 -15.26
C ARG A 181 -6.73 -29.60 -16.71
N SER A 182 -6.93 -28.30 -16.94
CA SER A 182 -7.17 -27.76 -18.28
C SER A 182 -5.93 -27.89 -19.19
N ASN A 183 -4.72 -27.70 -18.65
CA ASN A 183 -3.47 -27.90 -19.39
C ASN A 183 -3.25 -29.36 -19.84
N GLN A 184 -3.70 -30.34 -19.07
CA GLN A 184 -3.63 -31.75 -19.47
C GLN A 184 -4.58 -32.09 -20.62
N LEU A 185 -5.80 -31.52 -20.61
CA LEU A 185 -6.78 -31.72 -21.68
C LEU A 185 -6.36 -31.02 -22.99
N ALA A 186 -5.81 -29.81 -22.89
CA ALA A 186 -5.30 -29.07 -24.05
C ALA A 186 -4.12 -29.78 -24.73
N THR A 187 -3.19 -30.32 -23.95
CA THR A 187 -2.02 -31.05 -24.48
C THR A 187 -2.44 -32.29 -25.29
N ASN A 188 -3.45 -33.03 -24.81
CA ASN A 188 -4.00 -34.18 -25.53
C ASN A 188 -4.70 -33.80 -26.84
N MET A 189 -5.36 -32.65 -26.90
CA MET A 189 -5.94 -32.13 -28.14
C MET A 189 -4.86 -31.71 -29.15
N ILE A 190 -3.79 -31.04 -28.70
CA ILE A 190 -2.67 -30.61 -29.55
C ILE A 190 -1.99 -31.82 -30.19
N HIS A 191 -1.70 -32.88 -29.42
CA HIS A 191 -1.09 -34.09 -29.97
C HIS A 191 -1.95 -34.76 -31.05
N ARG A 192 -3.27 -34.85 -30.86
CA ARG A 192 -4.20 -35.40 -31.86
C ARG A 192 -4.19 -34.61 -33.17
N VAL A 193 -4.15 -33.27 -33.08
CA VAL A 193 -4.11 -32.41 -34.28
C VAL A 193 -2.79 -32.59 -35.04
N ILE A 194 -1.66 -32.67 -34.32
CA ILE A 194 -0.34 -32.88 -34.94
C ILE A 194 -0.28 -34.26 -35.64
N GLN A 195 -0.78 -35.32 -34.99
CA GLN A 195 -0.82 -36.66 -35.58
C GLN A 195 -1.65 -36.71 -36.86
N ASN A 196 -2.84 -36.11 -36.85
CA ASN A 196 -3.71 -36.07 -38.03
C ASN A 196 -3.05 -35.32 -39.20
N ARG A 197 -2.36 -34.21 -38.92
CA ARG A 197 -1.60 -33.47 -39.95
C ARG A 197 -0.45 -34.31 -40.51
N LEU A 198 0.27 -35.07 -39.67
CA LEU A 198 1.36 -35.94 -40.11
C LEU A 198 0.85 -37.08 -41.02
N ILE A 199 -0.24 -37.74 -40.62
CA ILE A 199 -0.86 -38.81 -41.41
C ILE A 199 -1.28 -38.28 -42.79
N LEU A 200 -1.91 -37.10 -42.85
CA LEU A 200 -2.33 -36.47 -44.10
C LEU A 200 -1.13 -36.19 -45.02
N LEU A 201 -0.02 -35.70 -44.46
CA LEU A 201 1.21 -35.45 -45.22
C LEU A 201 1.80 -36.75 -45.80
N ILE A 202 1.84 -37.83 -45.01
CA ILE A 202 2.34 -39.14 -45.48
C ILE A 202 1.47 -39.67 -46.62
N VAL A 203 0.14 -39.63 -46.49
CA VAL A 203 -0.79 -40.08 -47.54
C VAL A 203 -0.59 -39.28 -48.83
N PHE A 204 -0.43 -37.96 -48.71
CA PHE A 204 -0.17 -37.10 -49.87
C PHE A 204 1.14 -37.48 -50.59
N VAL A 205 2.23 -37.70 -49.85
CA VAL A 205 3.52 -38.12 -50.41
C VAL A 205 3.42 -39.48 -51.11
N VAL A 206 2.74 -40.45 -50.49
CA VAL A 206 2.54 -41.78 -51.08
C VAL A 206 1.76 -41.69 -52.40
N LEU A 207 0.67 -40.91 -52.44
CA LEU A 207 -0.09 -40.68 -53.66
C LEU A 207 0.77 -40.02 -54.76
N MET A 208 1.61 -39.06 -54.39
CA MET A 208 2.53 -38.38 -55.32
C MET A 208 3.52 -39.39 -55.95
N ILE A 209 4.09 -40.29 -55.15
CA ILE A 209 4.99 -41.35 -55.63
C ILE A 209 4.26 -42.31 -56.57
N PHE A 210 3.04 -42.74 -56.22
CA PHE A 210 2.24 -43.60 -57.09
C PHE A 210 1.95 -42.95 -58.44
N LEU A 211 1.65 -41.65 -58.46
CA LEU A 211 1.40 -40.89 -59.67
C LEU A 211 2.66 -40.84 -60.57
N ILE A 212 3.84 -40.60 -59.98
CA ILE A 212 5.12 -40.61 -60.70
C ILE A 212 5.39 -41.98 -61.33
N VAL A 213 5.22 -43.07 -60.56
CA VAL A 213 5.43 -44.44 -61.05
C VAL A 213 4.44 -44.80 -62.16
N PHE A 214 3.19 -44.39 -62.02
CA PHE A 214 2.16 -44.63 -63.03
C PHE A 214 2.49 -43.93 -64.35
N ILE A 215 2.89 -42.65 -64.30
CA ILE A 215 3.33 -41.91 -65.49
C ILE A 215 4.54 -42.58 -66.14
N TYR A 216 5.56 -42.95 -65.36
CA TYR A 216 6.76 -43.59 -65.89
C TYR A 216 6.47 -44.92 -66.60
N ARG A 217 5.49 -45.69 -66.11
CA ARG A 217 5.11 -46.96 -66.74
C ARG A 217 4.16 -46.79 -67.93
N SER A 218 3.40 -45.69 -67.98
CA SER A 218 2.45 -45.40 -69.05
C SER A 218 3.08 -44.75 -70.28
N VAL A 219 4.23 -44.09 -70.13
CA VAL A 219 5.07 -43.55 -71.21
C VAL A 219 5.95 -44.66 -71.77
#